data_AF-A0A9D9LSS1-F1
#
_entry.id   AF-A0A9D9LSS1-F1
#
_cell.length_a   1.000
_cell.length_b   1.000
_cell.length_c   1.000
_cell.angle_alpha   90.00
_cell.angle_beta   90.00
_cell.angle_gamma   90.00
#
_symmetry.space_group_name_H-M   'P 1'
#
loop_
_entity.id
_entity.type
_entity.pdbx_description
1 polymer ?
#
loop_
_entity_poly.entity_id
_entity_poly.type
_entity_poly.pdbx_seq_one_letter_code
_entity_poly.pdbx_strand_id
1 'polypeptide(L)'
;GRGKHLDKYGYETVDVLMKRHLSRICEIAKRYGYDIMIWSDMYFRPWNGGEYFIEKRTVPEEYVRALPDNVIPVYWDYYSEDYSNYDSMFYNHRQLSDKTWFAGGAWTWGGFAPHNSYSQRYTPPAIKAAAEYGVKDIFITMWGDNGSECSKYSALPTLFFIAEHVRGNTDISLIKQRFKECLGLDFDAFMLLDKPNEIAVPEKDDFPICPSKYMLYCDPFVGFLDSTVRLGEGRKYLEYAEAIKSAGESAGELRYIFDTLSALCLVLADKYELGVRTRAAYQSGDREELSRLASGEYCRIEKNLRDFIAAFEGQWLRENKPFGLEVQHQRLGGVLLRIAACRQRLLDYLEGRIDKIPELSEKILTFRKDGESIYYNDHARSATPCHTHPA
;
A
#
# COMPACT_ATOMS: atom_id res chain seq x y z
N GLY A 1 21.75 -17.53 -0.70
CA GLY A 1 23.13 -17.63 -1.21
C GLY A 1 24.16 -16.93 -0.35
N ARG A 2 23.95 -15.67 0.06
CA ARG A 2 25.02 -14.79 0.58
C ARG A 2 25.12 -14.63 2.12
N GLY A 3 24.42 -15.46 2.89
CA GLY A 3 24.52 -15.50 4.36
C GLY A 3 25.15 -16.82 4.81
N LYS A 4 24.54 -17.51 5.79
CA LYS A 4 24.98 -18.83 6.31
C LYS A 4 25.37 -19.86 5.25
N HIS A 5 24.77 -19.81 4.06
CA HIS A 5 25.14 -20.67 2.94
C HIS A 5 26.57 -20.39 2.45
N LEU A 6 26.91 -19.12 2.23
CA LEU A 6 28.25 -18.68 1.82
C LEU A 6 29.29 -19.10 2.86
N ASP A 7 29.00 -18.87 4.15
CA ASP A 7 29.89 -19.24 5.25
C ASP A 7 30.20 -20.75 5.27
N LYS A 8 29.21 -21.57 4.90
CA LYS A 8 29.31 -23.04 5.01
C LYS A 8 29.83 -23.72 3.74
N TYR A 9 29.49 -23.21 2.57
CA TYR A 9 29.72 -23.91 1.30
C TYR A 9 30.53 -23.10 0.28
N GLY A 10 30.92 -21.88 0.64
CA GLY A 10 31.59 -20.97 -0.28
C GLY A 10 30.63 -20.30 -1.26
N TYR A 11 31.19 -19.53 -2.18
CA TYR A 11 30.42 -18.76 -3.15
C TYR A 11 29.91 -19.66 -4.28
N GLU A 12 28.60 -19.63 -4.48
CA GLU A 12 27.93 -20.15 -5.67
C GLU A 12 27.05 -19.05 -6.27
N THR A 13 26.90 -19.04 -7.60
CA THR A 13 26.04 -18.07 -8.28
C THR A 13 24.57 -18.30 -7.93
N VAL A 14 23.77 -17.23 -7.96
CA VAL A 14 22.33 -17.30 -7.65
C VAL A 14 21.62 -18.30 -8.57
N ASP A 15 21.98 -18.33 -9.85
CA ASP A 15 21.41 -19.27 -10.83
C ASP A 15 21.62 -20.74 -10.45
N VAL A 16 22.84 -21.11 -10.09
CA VAL A 16 23.15 -22.50 -9.70
C VAL A 16 22.37 -22.90 -8.45
N LEU A 17 22.31 -22.00 -7.47
CA LEU A 17 21.56 -22.23 -6.23
C LEU A 17 20.05 -22.38 -6.48
N MET A 18 19.47 -21.50 -7.30
CA MET A 18 18.04 -21.52 -7.59
C MET A 18 17.65 -22.74 -8.41
N LYS A 19 18.41 -23.09 -9.45
CA LYS A 19 18.18 -24.30 -10.25
C LYS A 19 18.24 -25.56 -9.37
N ARG A 20 19.29 -25.70 -8.54
CA ARG A 20 19.44 -26.84 -7.62
C ARG A 20 18.30 -26.93 -6.60
N HIS A 21 17.93 -25.79 -6.01
CA HIS A 21 16.84 -25.73 -5.03
C HIS A 21 15.50 -26.09 -5.66
N LEU A 22 15.17 -25.49 -6.80
CA LEU A 22 13.91 -25.72 -7.48
C LEU A 22 13.77 -27.15 -7.96
N SER A 23 14.82 -27.76 -8.54
CA SER A 23 14.79 -29.17 -8.92
C SER A 23 14.42 -30.07 -7.75
N ARG A 24 14.98 -29.79 -6.56
CA ARG A 24 14.64 -30.56 -5.36
C ARG A 24 13.19 -30.38 -4.91
N ILE A 25 12.65 -29.17 -4.97
CA ILE A 25 11.24 -28.90 -4.67
C ILE A 25 10.32 -29.60 -5.69
N CYS A 26 10.69 -29.57 -6.98
CA CYS A 26 9.94 -30.24 -8.05
C CYS A 26 9.89 -31.76 -7.85
N GLU A 27 11.02 -32.39 -7.49
CA GLU A 27 11.05 -33.82 -7.14
C GLU A 27 10.10 -34.16 -6.00
N ILE A 28 10.04 -33.31 -4.98
CA ILE A 28 9.13 -33.50 -3.84
C ILE A 28 7.69 -33.36 -4.32
N ALA A 29 7.35 -32.28 -5.04
CA ALA A 29 6.00 -32.04 -5.57
C ALA A 29 5.50 -33.21 -6.45
N LYS A 30 6.37 -33.73 -7.33
CA LYS A 30 6.06 -34.90 -8.18
C LYS A 30 5.71 -36.15 -7.39
N ARG A 31 6.37 -36.41 -6.25
CA ARG A 31 6.06 -37.57 -5.39
C ARG A 31 4.63 -37.54 -4.85
N TYR A 32 4.04 -36.35 -4.76
CA TYR A 32 2.67 -36.13 -4.32
C TYR A 32 1.71 -35.80 -5.47
N GLY A 33 2.18 -35.84 -6.72
CA GLY A 33 1.36 -35.56 -7.91
C GLY A 33 1.01 -34.09 -8.12
N TYR A 34 1.83 -33.15 -7.61
CA TYR A 34 1.61 -31.71 -7.79
C TYR A 34 2.47 -31.10 -8.90
N ASP A 35 1.83 -30.22 -9.67
CA ASP A 35 2.50 -29.14 -10.40
C ASP A 35 2.68 -27.93 -9.47
N ILE A 36 3.70 -27.10 -9.73
CA ILE A 36 4.00 -25.93 -8.91
C ILE A 36 3.95 -24.64 -9.73
N MET A 37 3.35 -23.61 -9.16
CA MET A 37 3.48 -22.24 -9.67
C MET A 37 4.67 -21.55 -8.99
N ILE A 38 5.41 -20.76 -9.77
CA ILE A 38 6.50 -19.94 -9.25
C ILE A 38 6.46 -18.54 -9.86
N TRP A 39 6.71 -17.53 -9.04
CA TRP A 39 6.94 -16.17 -9.54
C TRP A 39 8.15 -16.16 -10.46
N SER A 40 7.95 -15.69 -11.70
CA SER A 40 8.94 -15.83 -12.75
C SER A 40 10.14 -14.90 -12.60
N ASP A 41 10.07 -13.90 -11.71
CA ASP A 41 11.16 -12.94 -11.48
C ASP A 41 12.45 -13.62 -11.02
N MET A 42 12.33 -14.78 -10.36
CA MET A 42 13.48 -15.60 -9.98
C MET A 42 14.27 -16.17 -11.18
N TYR A 43 13.67 -16.20 -12.38
CA TYR A 43 14.34 -16.61 -13.63
C TYR A 43 14.85 -15.42 -14.43
N PHE A 44 14.08 -14.33 -14.48
CA PHE A 44 14.40 -13.17 -15.31
C PHE A 44 15.46 -12.27 -14.67
N ARG A 45 15.44 -12.09 -13.34
CA ARG A 45 16.42 -11.22 -12.66
C ARG A 45 17.87 -11.65 -12.85
N PRO A 46 18.25 -12.94 -12.68
CA PRO A 46 19.63 -13.34 -12.92
C PRO A 46 20.07 -13.14 -14.38
N TRP A 47 19.17 -13.36 -15.33
CA TRP A 47 19.43 -13.15 -16.75
C TRP A 47 19.58 -11.65 -17.10
N ASN A 48 18.87 -10.77 -16.40
CA ASN A 48 18.79 -9.34 -16.71
C ASN A 48 19.50 -8.43 -15.69
N GLY A 49 20.67 -8.85 -15.21
CA GLY A 49 21.51 -7.99 -14.36
C GLY A 49 20.88 -7.60 -13.01
N GLY A 50 19.87 -8.34 -12.55
CA GLY A 50 19.11 -8.09 -11.33
C GLY A 50 17.72 -7.48 -11.55
N GLU A 51 17.44 -6.94 -12.73
CA GLU A 51 16.15 -6.32 -13.06
C GLU A 51 15.12 -7.35 -13.51
N TYR A 52 13.85 -7.15 -13.13
CA TYR A 52 12.80 -8.10 -13.52
C TYR A 52 12.25 -7.84 -14.91
N PHE A 53 11.89 -6.58 -15.20
CA PHE A 53 11.31 -6.20 -16.48
C PHE A 53 12.38 -6.16 -17.56
N ILE A 54 12.08 -6.80 -18.69
CA ILE A 54 12.99 -6.93 -19.83
C ILE A 54 12.19 -6.63 -21.09
N GLU A 55 12.78 -5.81 -21.96
CA GLU A 55 12.31 -5.67 -23.35
C GLU A 55 12.34 -7.01 -24.09
N LYS A 56 11.66 -7.08 -25.24
CA LYS A 56 11.65 -8.27 -26.10
C LYS A 56 13.06 -8.74 -26.43
N ARG A 57 13.41 -9.93 -25.95
CA ARG A 57 14.73 -10.54 -26.19
C ARG A 57 14.63 -12.04 -26.26
N THR A 58 15.53 -12.67 -27.03
CA THR A 58 15.65 -14.13 -27.06
C THR A 58 16.09 -14.64 -25.68
N VAL A 59 15.26 -15.47 -25.06
CA VAL A 59 15.60 -16.14 -23.78
C VAL A 59 16.70 -17.16 -24.05
N PRO A 60 17.84 -17.15 -23.32
CA PRO A 60 18.90 -18.11 -23.56
C PRO A 60 18.42 -19.53 -23.29
N GLU A 61 18.81 -20.46 -24.17
CA GLU A 61 18.30 -21.84 -24.17
C GLU A 61 18.55 -22.59 -22.85
N GLU A 62 19.64 -22.25 -22.14
CA GLU A 62 19.96 -22.80 -20.82
C GLU A 62 18.92 -22.46 -19.73
N TYR A 63 18.15 -21.37 -19.88
CA TYR A 63 17.08 -21.00 -18.96
C TYR A 63 15.79 -21.75 -19.31
N VAL A 64 15.49 -21.88 -20.61
CA VAL A 64 14.36 -22.67 -21.10
C VAL A 64 14.49 -24.12 -20.66
N ARG A 65 15.66 -24.75 -20.91
CA ARG A 65 15.92 -26.15 -20.52
C ARG A 65 16.01 -26.35 -19.01
N ALA A 66 16.25 -25.30 -18.23
CA ALA A 66 16.34 -25.38 -16.79
C ALA A 66 14.96 -25.28 -16.09
N LEU A 67 13.88 -24.96 -16.83
CA LEU A 67 12.53 -25.00 -16.29
C LEU A 67 12.02 -26.45 -16.26
N PRO A 68 11.73 -27.04 -15.08
CA PRO A 68 11.18 -28.38 -15.02
C PRO A 68 9.73 -28.43 -15.53
N ASP A 69 9.33 -29.53 -16.17
CA ASP A 69 8.01 -29.66 -16.84
C ASP A 69 6.77 -29.46 -15.93
N ASN A 70 6.94 -29.69 -14.63
CA ASN A 70 5.89 -29.52 -13.61
C ASN A 70 5.91 -28.13 -12.96
N VAL A 71 6.59 -27.16 -13.58
CA VAL A 71 6.64 -25.76 -13.14
C VAL A 71 5.86 -24.88 -14.09
N ILE A 72 5.01 -24.04 -13.51
CA ILE A 72 4.20 -23.03 -14.17
C ILE A 72 4.78 -21.66 -13.78
N PRO A 73 5.48 -20.96 -14.69
CA PRO A 73 5.96 -19.62 -14.40
C PRO A 73 4.78 -18.63 -14.38
N VAL A 74 4.77 -17.76 -13.36
CA VAL A 74 3.77 -16.72 -13.19
C VAL A 74 4.39 -15.36 -13.45
N TYR A 75 3.97 -14.72 -14.54
CA TYR A 75 4.27 -13.32 -14.80
C TYR A 75 3.40 -12.46 -13.87
N TRP A 76 4.01 -11.61 -13.05
CA TRP A 76 3.30 -10.64 -12.23
C TRP A 76 3.60 -9.21 -12.65
N ASP A 77 2.56 -8.39 -12.78
CA ASP A 77 2.71 -6.94 -13.00
C ASP A 77 1.47 -6.23 -12.47
N TYR A 78 1.70 -5.23 -11.63
CA TYR A 78 0.67 -4.44 -10.94
C TYR A 78 0.86 -2.93 -11.15
N TYR A 79 1.68 -2.54 -12.13
CA TYR A 79 2.20 -1.17 -12.24
C TYR A 79 2.15 -0.62 -13.67
N SER A 80 2.37 -1.45 -14.68
CA SER A 80 2.54 -0.98 -16.06
C SER A 80 1.22 -0.48 -16.65
N GLU A 81 1.16 0.78 -17.08
CA GLU A 81 0.02 1.30 -17.86
C GLU A 81 0.26 1.22 -19.37
N ASP A 82 1.52 1.09 -19.79
CA ASP A 82 1.88 0.89 -21.19
C ASP A 82 1.77 -0.59 -21.58
N TYR A 83 0.99 -0.87 -22.62
CA TYR A 83 0.89 -2.18 -23.26
C TYR A 83 2.26 -2.74 -23.66
N SER A 84 3.22 -1.91 -24.08
CA SER A 84 4.54 -2.34 -24.55
C SER A 84 5.34 -3.12 -23.49
N ASN A 85 5.13 -2.80 -22.21
CA ASN A 85 5.75 -3.52 -21.09
C ASN A 85 5.22 -4.97 -21.00
N TYR A 86 3.89 -5.13 -21.07
CA TYR A 86 3.26 -6.45 -21.06
C TYR A 86 3.64 -7.27 -22.30
N ASP A 87 3.60 -6.64 -23.48
CA ASP A 87 3.97 -7.27 -24.74
C ASP A 87 5.41 -7.80 -24.70
N SER A 88 6.34 -7.03 -24.12
CA SER A 88 7.72 -7.47 -23.92
C SER A 88 7.84 -8.65 -22.97
N MET A 89 7.18 -8.55 -21.80
CA MET A 89 7.25 -9.61 -20.80
C MET A 89 6.56 -10.89 -21.26
N PHE A 90 5.38 -10.82 -21.88
CA PHE A 90 4.71 -12.00 -22.41
C PHE A 90 5.47 -12.65 -23.57
N TYR A 91 6.12 -11.86 -24.44
CA TYR A 91 7.01 -12.39 -25.47
C TYR A 91 8.15 -13.21 -24.87
N ASN A 92 8.77 -12.71 -23.80
CA ASN A 92 9.84 -13.40 -23.10
C ASN A 92 9.33 -14.66 -22.37
N HIS A 93 8.17 -14.58 -21.71
CA HIS A 93 7.57 -15.74 -21.03
C HIS A 93 7.12 -16.84 -21.99
N ARG A 94 6.60 -16.49 -23.17
CA ARG A 94 6.15 -17.48 -24.17
C ARG A 94 7.29 -18.37 -24.66
N GLN A 95 8.52 -17.86 -24.66
CA GLN A 95 9.72 -18.63 -24.97
C GLN A 95 10.14 -19.56 -23.81
N LEU A 96 9.77 -19.23 -22.56
CA LEU A 96 10.09 -20.00 -21.37
C LEU A 96 9.08 -21.15 -21.16
N SER A 97 7.78 -20.87 -21.30
CA SER A 97 6.72 -21.87 -21.16
C SER A 97 5.42 -21.44 -21.84
N ASP A 98 4.77 -22.38 -22.51
CA ASP A 98 3.42 -22.22 -23.04
C ASP A 98 2.33 -22.29 -21.95
N LYS A 99 2.68 -22.77 -20.75
CA LYS A 99 1.82 -22.85 -19.56
C LYS A 99 1.83 -21.57 -18.71
N THR A 100 2.46 -20.49 -19.14
CA THR A 100 2.60 -19.27 -18.33
C THR A 100 1.25 -18.75 -17.82
N TRP A 101 1.18 -18.46 -16.52
CA TRP A 101 0.05 -17.78 -15.87
C TRP A 101 0.33 -16.29 -15.71
N PHE A 102 -0.71 -15.49 -15.62
CA PHE A 102 -0.60 -14.06 -15.30
C PHE A 102 -1.20 -13.73 -13.93
N ALA A 103 -0.50 -12.91 -13.16
CA ALA A 103 -0.97 -12.35 -11.92
C ALA A 103 -1.13 -10.83 -12.07
N GLY A 104 -2.39 -10.38 -12.04
CA GLY A 104 -2.73 -8.96 -11.91
C GLY A 104 -2.86 -8.55 -10.45
N GLY A 105 -3.14 -7.28 -10.20
CA GLY A 105 -3.26 -6.72 -8.85
C GLY A 105 -4.60 -6.04 -8.62
N ALA A 106 -5.08 -6.08 -7.38
CA ALA A 106 -6.08 -5.17 -6.85
C ALA A 106 -5.49 -4.52 -5.58
N TRP A 107 -5.07 -3.27 -5.71
CA TRP A 107 -4.21 -2.58 -4.75
C TRP A 107 -4.87 -2.39 -3.38
N THR A 108 -4.44 -3.20 -2.43
CA THR A 108 -4.85 -3.19 -1.01
C THR A 108 -3.63 -3.24 -0.08
N TRP A 109 -2.45 -2.86 -0.58
CA TRP A 109 -1.19 -2.94 0.15
C TRP A 109 -0.53 -1.58 0.39
N GLY A 110 -1.20 -0.46 0.14
CA GLY A 110 -0.67 0.89 0.40
C GLY A 110 -0.90 1.42 1.82
N GLY A 111 -1.56 0.67 2.70
CA GLY A 111 -1.99 1.16 4.02
C GLY A 111 -3.40 0.72 4.35
N PHE A 112 -4.20 1.62 4.93
CA PHE A 112 -5.58 1.34 5.32
C PHE A 112 -6.58 1.46 4.16
N ALA A 113 -6.29 2.31 3.17
CA ALA A 113 -7.16 2.58 2.04
C ALA A 113 -6.68 1.84 0.76
N PRO A 114 -7.60 1.42 -0.13
CA PRO A 114 -7.25 0.82 -1.43
C PRO A 114 -6.75 1.84 -2.46
N HIS A 115 -6.37 1.33 -3.63
CA HIS A 115 -6.23 2.11 -4.86
C HIS A 115 -6.99 1.44 -6.01
N ASN A 116 -8.33 1.47 -5.94
CA ASN A 116 -9.18 0.91 -6.98
C ASN A 116 -8.93 1.57 -8.34
N SER A 117 -8.91 2.91 -8.36
CA SER A 117 -8.72 3.71 -9.57
C SER A 117 -7.40 3.37 -10.25
N TYR A 118 -6.30 3.34 -9.50
CA TYR A 118 -4.98 2.94 -10.01
C TYR A 118 -5.01 1.51 -10.58
N SER A 119 -5.64 0.58 -9.87
CA SER A 119 -5.74 -0.82 -10.32
C SER A 119 -6.46 -0.97 -11.66
N GLN A 120 -7.46 -0.12 -11.89
CA GLN A 120 -8.23 -0.12 -13.14
C GLN A 120 -7.44 0.46 -14.31
N ARG A 121 -6.39 1.28 -14.09
CA ARG A 121 -5.57 1.87 -15.17
C ARG A 121 -4.73 0.84 -15.91
N TYR A 122 -4.04 -0.04 -15.17
CA TYR A 122 -3.19 -1.06 -15.79
C TYR A 122 -3.95 -2.33 -16.22
N THR A 123 -5.20 -2.50 -15.79
CA THR A 123 -5.98 -3.70 -16.12
C THR A 123 -6.22 -3.88 -17.63
N PRO A 124 -6.73 -2.89 -18.38
CA PRO A 124 -6.98 -3.05 -19.82
C PRO A 124 -5.74 -3.48 -20.64
N PRO A 125 -4.57 -2.82 -20.55
CA PRO A 125 -3.39 -3.25 -21.30
C PRO A 125 -2.91 -4.65 -20.89
N ALA A 126 -2.98 -4.99 -19.60
CA ALA A 126 -2.61 -6.31 -19.09
C ALA A 126 -3.48 -7.43 -19.68
N ILE A 127 -4.81 -7.27 -19.60
CA ILE A 127 -5.77 -8.28 -20.10
C ILE A 127 -5.67 -8.42 -21.62
N LYS A 128 -5.51 -7.30 -22.34
CA LYS A 128 -5.31 -7.32 -23.80
C LYS A 128 -4.06 -8.13 -24.17
N ALA A 129 -2.92 -7.82 -23.57
CA ALA A 129 -1.66 -8.51 -23.88
C ALA A 129 -1.73 -9.99 -23.49
N ALA A 130 -2.30 -10.32 -22.33
CA ALA A 130 -2.51 -11.71 -21.90
C ALA A 130 -3.33 -12.49 -22.94
N ALA A 131 -4.42 -11.90 -23.45
CA ALA A 131 -5.26 -12.52 -24.47
C ALA A 131 -4.52 -12.74 -25.81
N GLU A 132 -3.77 -11.75 -26.29
CA GLU A 132 -3.02 -11.83 -27.55
C GLU A 132 -1.88 -12.87 -27.50
N TYR A 133 -1.24 -13.05 -26.34
CA TYR A 133 -0.24 -14.10 -26.11
C TYR A 133 -0.84 -15.46 -25.73
N GLY A 134 -2.18 -15.57 -25.72
CA GLY A 134 -2.89 -16.83 -25.52
C GLY A 134 -2.86 -17.35 -24.07
N VAL A 135 -2.59 -16.49 -23.09
CA VAL A 135 -2.65 -16.83 -21.65
C VAL A 135 -4.06 -17.27 -21.30
N LYS A 136 -4.18 -18.40 -20.58
CA LYS A 136 -5.47 -19.01 -20.22
C LYS A 136 -5.85 -18.79 -18.76
N ASP A 137 -4.85 -18.64 -17.91
CA ASP A 137 -5.04 -18.57 -16.47
C ASP A 137 -4.54 -17.22 -15.94
N ILE A 138 -5.47 -16.50 -15.31
CA ILE A 138 -5.22 -15.20 -14.68
C ILE A 138 -5.76 -15.27 -13.25
N PHE A 139 -4.95 -14.84 -12.28
CA PHE A 139 -5.44 -14.59 -10.93
C PHE A 139 -5.08 -13.18 -10.46
N ILE A 140 -5.91 -12.63 -9.57
CA ILE A 140 -5.75 -11.25 -9.08
C ILE A 140 -5.25 -11.28 -7.65
N THR A 141 -4.11 -10.64 -7.43
CA THR A 141 -3.47 -10.55 -6.13
C THR A 141 -3.99 -9.36 -5.33
N MET A 142 -4.21 -9.58 -4.04
CA MET A 142 -4.57 -8.54 -3.07
C MET A 142 -3.59 -8.58 -1.91
N TRP A 143 -2.35 -8.13 -2.16
CA TRP A 143 -1.26 -8.16 -1.18
C TRP A 143 -1.62 -7.39 0.10
N GLY A 144 -0.91 -7.68 1.20
CA GLY A 144 -1.15 -7.12 2.53
C GLY A 144 0.11 -6.55 3.16
N ASP A 145 0.91 -5.84 2.37
CA ASP A 145 2.25 -5.43 2.76
C ASP A 145 2.26 -4.63 4.07
N ASN A 146 3.32 -4.89 4.85
CA ASN A 146 3.60 -4.17 6.08
C ASN A 146 2.45 -4.19 7.11
N GLY A 147 1.61 -5.23 7.16
CA GLY A 147 0.66 -5.44 8.27
C GLY A 147 -0.80 -5.65 7.85
N SER A 148 -1.09 -5.72 6.56
CA SER A 148 -2.43 -6.02 6.01
C SER A 148 -3.54 -5.12 6.56
N GLU A 149 -3.30 -3.81 6.56
CA GLU A 149 -4.17 -2.79 7.14
C GLU A 149 -5.43 -2.48 6.30
N CYS A 150 -5.44 -2.80 5.00
CA CYS A 150 -6.57 -2.53 4.11
C CYS A 150 -7.56 -3.69 4.10
N SER A 151 -8.86 -3.37 4.18
CA SER A 151 -9.94 -4.34 3.95
C SER A 151 -9.84 -4.93 2.54
N LYS A 152 -9.94 -6.25 2.41
CA LYS A 152 -9.95 -6.89 1.08
C LYS A 152 -11.24 -6.64 0.32
N TYR A 153 -12.34 -6.43 1.03
CA TYR A 153 -13.64 -6.09 0.43
C TYR A 153 -13.69 -4.66 -0.11
N SER A 154 -12.74 -3.79 0.26
CA SER A 154 -12.62 -2.46 -0.33
C SER A 154 -12.23 -2.48 -1.82
N ALA A 155 -11.70 -3.60 -2.31
CA ALA A 155 -11.27 -3.79 -3.70
C ALA A 155 -12.33 -4.45 -4.61
N LEU A 156 -13.56 -4.63 -4.12
CA LEU A 156 -14.66 -5.25 -4.89
C LEU A 156 -14.91 -4.58 -6.27
N PRO A 157 -14.91 -3.24 -6.41
CA PRO A 157 -15.08 -2.60 -7.71
C PRO A 157 -14.01 -3.03 -8.72
N THR A 158 -12.74 -3.07 -8.29
CA THR A 158 -11.64 -3.50 -9.14
C THR A 158 -11.73 -4.97 -9.51
N LEU A 159 -12.05 -5.87 -8.57
CA LEU A 159 -12.23 -7.29 -8.89
C LEU A 159 -13.35 -7.49 -9.92
N PHE A 160 -14.46 -6.79 -9.78
CA PHE A 160 -15.57 -6.85 -10.71
C PHE A 160 -15.21 -6.25 -12.07
N PHE A 161 -14.52 -5.10 -12.09
CA PHE A 161 -14.03 -4.45 -13.29
C PHE A 161 -13.11 -5.37 -14.10
N ILE A 162 -12.16 -6.04 -13.43
CA ILE A 162 -11.25 -7.01 -14.07
C ILE A 162 -12.05 -8.18 -14.64
N ALA A 163 -13.00 -8.73 -13.89
CA ALA A 163 -13.82 -9.84 -14.36
C ALA A 163 -14.63 -9.49 -15.62
N GLU A 164 -15.18 -8.26 -15.69
CA GLU A 164 -15.89 -7.77 -16.88
C GLU A 164 -14.94 -7.57 -18.07
N HIS A 165 -13.73 -7.03 -17.85
CA HIS A 165 -12.72 -6.88 -18.91
C HIS A 165 -12.28 -8.22 -19.47
N VAL A 166 -12.07 -9.24 -18.63
CA VAL A 166 -11.75 -10.60 -19.08
C VAL A 166 -12.87 -11.20 -19.92
N ARG A 167 -14.14 -10.83 -19.64
CA ARG A 167 -15.32 -11.24 -20.44
C ARG A 167 -15.53 -10.39 -21.69
N GLY A 168 -14.67 -9.43 -21.96
CA GLY A 168 -14.75 -8.53 -23.11
C GLY A 168 -15.72 -7.35 -22.94
N ASN A 169 -16.25 -7.11 -21.73
CA ASN A 169 -17.02 -5.91 -21.43
C ASN A 169 -16.08 -4.79 -20.94
N THR A 170 -15.88 -3.79 -21.79
CA THR A 170 -15.06 -2.60 -21.48
C THR A 170 -15.92 -1.33 -21.30
N ASP A 171 -17.25 -1.44 -21.31
CA ASP A 171 -18.15 -0.30 -21.10
C ASP A 171 -18.35 -0.05 -19.60
N ILE A 172 -17.73 1.01 -19.09
CA ILE A 172 -17.80 1.36 -17.66
C ILE A 172 -19.24 1.57 -17.17
N SER A 173 -20.15 2.08 -18.00
CA SER A 173 -21.55 2.29 -17.59
C SER A 173 -22.25 0.96 -17.37
N LEU A 174 -22.04 0.01 -18.28
CA LEU A 174 -22.57 -1.34 -18.17
C LEU A 174 -21.92 -2.12 -17.01
N ILE A 175 -20.62 -1.95 -16.77
CA ILE A 175 -19.91 -2.55 -15.62
C ILE A 175 -20.54 -2.07 -14.31
N LYS A 176 -20.73 -0.76 -14.15
CA LYS A 176 -21.36 -0.16 -12.95
C LYS A 176 -22.78 -0.67 -12.74
N GLN A 177 -23.57 -0.73 -13.81
CA GLN A 177 -24.93 -1.30 -13.76
C GLN A 177 -24.90 -2.75 -13.28
N ARG A 178 -24.06 -3.60 -13.88
CA ARG A 178 -23.93 -5.02 -13.51
C ARG A 178 -23.39 -5.21 -12.09
N PHE A 179 -22.48 -4.36 -11.63
CA PHE A 179 -21.99 -4.38 -10.26
C PHE A 179 -23.14 -4.19 -9.26
N LYS A 180 -24.01 -3.21 -9.53
CA LYS A 180 -25.21 -2.96 -8.73
C LYS A 180 -26.21 -4.12 -8.80
N GLU A 181 -26.47 -4.67 -9.99
CA GLU A 181 -27.39 -5.80 -10.17
C GLU A 181 -26.88 -7.07 -9.48
N CYS A 182 -25.57 -7.33 -9.53
CA CYS A 182 -24.97 -8.55 -9.00
C CYS A 182 -24.75 -8.49 -7.48
N LEU A 183 -24.29 -7.36 -6.96
CA LEU A 183 -23.87 -7.24 -5.56
C LEU A 183 -24.83 -6.39 -4.71
N GLY A 184 -25.75 -5.64 -5.32
CA GLY A 184 -26.59 -4.68 -4.60
C GLY A 184 -25.82 -3.47 -4.07
N LEU A 185 -24.59 -3.25 -4.55
CA LEU A 185 -23.68 -2.19 -4.10
C LEU A 185 -23.56 -1.09 -5.15
N ASP A 186 -23.25 0.12 -4.71
CA ASP A 186 -22.94 1.23 -5.61
C ASP A 186 -21.43 1.25 -5.93
N PHE A 187 -21.10 1.15 -7.22
CA PHE A 187 -19.71 1.11 -7.68
C PHE A 187 -18.98 2.40 -7.33
N ASP A 188 -19.58 3.55 -7.61
CA ASP A 188 -18.95 4.85 -7.41
C ASP A 188 -18.82 5.20 -5.92
N ALA A 189 -19.75 4.73 -5.09
CA ALA A 189 -19.61 4.79 -3.64
C ALA A 189 -18.33 4.10 -3.15
N PHE A 190 -18.03 2.89 -3.62
CA PHE A 190 -16.81 2.18 -3.24
C PHE A 190 -15.54 2.82 -3.81
N MET A 191 -15.60 3.46 -4.98
CA MET A 191 -14.45 4.21 -5.51
C MET A 191 -14.02 5.35 -4.58
N LEU A 192 -14.93 5.91 -3.76
CA LEU A 192 -14.59 6.93 -2.76
C LEU A 192 -13.67 6.40 -1.64
N LEU A 193 -13.52 5.08 -1.48
CA LEU A 193 -12.60 4.50 -0.49
C LEU A 193 -11.12 4.78 -0.84
N ASP A 194 -10.80 5.17 -2.07
CA ASP A 194 -9.44 5.57 -2.48
C ASP A 194 -9.03 6.95 -1.91
N LYS A 195 -10.02 7.81 -1.60
CA LYS A 195 -9.82 9.22 -1.22
C LYS A 195 -8.82 9.51 -0.11
N PRO A 196 -8.66 8.68 0.94
CA PRO A 196 -7.64 8.94 1.96
C PRO A 196 -6.23 9.08 1.37
N ASN A 197 -5.95 8.52 0.19
CA ASN A 197 -4.67 8.65 -0.48
C ASN A 197 -4.60 9.80 -1.51
N GLU A 198 -5.69 10.51 -1.80
CA GLU A 198 -5.80 11.53 -2.86
C GLU A 198 -5.46 12.96 -2.39
N ILE A 199 -4.53 13.13 -1.44
CA ILE A 199 -4.09 14.44 -0.95
C ILE A 199 -2.70 14.79 -1.49
N ALA A 200 -2.44 16.08 -1.76
CA ALA A 200 -1.16 16.58 -2.27
C ALA A 200 -0.59 15.73 -3.42
N VAL A 201 -1.47 15.29 -4.33
CA VAL A 201 -1.13 14.44 -5.48
C VAL A 201 -0.02 15.14 -6.30
N PRO A 202 1.07 14.42 -6.66
CA PRO A 202 2.14 14.97 -7.47
C PRO A 202 1.67 15.29 -8.90
N GLU A 203 2.39 16.15 -9.61
CA GLU A 203 2.09 16.46 -11.02
C GLU A 203 2.18 15.23 -11.94
N LYS A 204 3.10 14.31 -11.61
CA LYS A 204 3.23 13.00 -12.26
C LYS A 204 2.70 11.92 -11.33
N ASP A 205 1.60 11.29 -11.71
CA ASP A 205 0.90 10.25 -10.94
C ASP A 205 1.20 8.83 -11.47
N ASP A 206 2.48 8.56 -11.70
CA ASP A 206 2.95 7.31 -12.35
C ASP A 206 2.94 6.10 -11.40
N PHE A 207 2.82 6.32 -10.09
CA PHE A 207 2.89 5.27 -9.07
C PHE A 207 1.98 5.61 -7.87
N PRO A 208 1.39 4.63 -7.17
CA PRO A 208 0.51 4.91 -6.04
C PRO A 208 1.21 5.68 -4.94
N ILE A 209 0.53 6.66 -4.35
CA ILE A 209 0.97 7.41 -3.17
C ILE A 209 0.19 6.94 -1.94
N CYS A 210 0.76 7.02 -0.72
CA CYS A 210 0.04 6.55 0.47
C CYS A 210 0.08 7.52 1.67
N PRO A 211 -0.29 8.80 1.48
CA PRO A 211 -0.27 9.80 2.54
C PRO A 211 -1.11 9.43 3.75
N SER A 212 -2.23 8.72 3.58
CA SER A 212 -3.06 8.26 4.71
C SER A 212 -2.29 7.40 5.70
N LYS A 213 -1.36 6.56 5.21
CA LYS A 213 -0.57 5.66 6.06
C LYS A 213 0.56 6.40 6.75
N TYR A 214 1.47 6.99 5.97
CA TYR A 214 2.68 7.54 6.55
C TYR A 214 2.40 8.80 7.37
N MET A 215 1.38 9.60 7.02
CA MET A 215 1.00 10.76 7.85
C MET A 215 0.20 10.38 9.08
N LEU A 216 -0.50 9.24 9.09
CA LEU A 216 -1.05 8.70 10.34
C LEU A 216 0.07 8.33 11.31
N TYR A 217 1.12 7.65 10.83
CA TYR A 217 2.21 7.18 11.68
C TYR A 217 3.28 8.24 11.98
N CYS A 218 3.46 9.28 11.14
CA CYS A 218 4.47 10.32 11.34
C CYS A 218 4.30 11.03 12.69
N ASP A 219 5.38 11.15 13.46
CA ASP A 219 5.36 11.86 14.74
C ASP A 219 5.34 13.39 14.55
N PRO A 220 4.43 14.15 15.20
CA PRO A 220 4.32 15.60 14.98
C PRO A 220 5.54 16.43 15.41
N PHE A 221 6.33 15.95 16.37
CA PHE A 221 7.50 16.67 16.87
C PHE A 221 8.77 16.31 16.11
N VAL A 222 8.87 15.07 15.63
CA VAL A 222 9.98 14.66 14.76
C VAL A 222 9.76 15.18 13.34
N GLY A 223 8.56 15.03 12.78
CA GLY A 223 8.11 15.68 11.56
C GLY A 223 8.96 15.45 10.31
N PHE A 224 9.75 14.36 10.21
CA PHE A 224 10.70 14.21 9.10
C PHE A 224 10.01 14.02 7.74
N LEU A 225 8.72 13.67 7.73
CA LEU A 225 7.87 13.59 6.53
C LEU A 225 7.04 14.86 6.28
N ASP A 226 7.18 15.89 7.13
CA ASP A 226 6.44 17.15 7.03
C ASP A 226 6.72 17.88 5.71
N SER A 227 7.85 17.61 5.04
CA SER A 227 8.14 18.16 3.73
C SER A 227 7.10 17.75 2.67
N THR A 228 6.37 16.64 2.87
CA THR A 228 5.32 16.17 1.95
C THR A 228 3.98 16.90 2.13
N VAL A 229 3.86 17.75 3.15
CA VAL A 229 2.62 18.45 3.50
C VAL A 229 2.40 19.65 2.61
N ARG A 230 1.18 19.78 2.06
CA ARG A 230 0.70 21.02 1.43
C ARG A 230 -0.29 21.70 2.37
N LEU A 231 0.12 22.81 2.97
CA LEU A 231 -0.69 23.57 3.93
C LEU A 231 -2.02 24.02 3.30
N GLY A 232 -3.10 23.92 4.07
CA GLY A 232 -4.46 24.21 3.65
C GLY A 232 -5.19 23.05 2.98
N GLU A 233 -4.49 21.96 2.61
CA GLU A 233 -5.13 20.78 2.01
C GLU A 233 -5.67 19.79 3.06
N GLY A 234 -5.21 19.83 4.31
CA GLY A 234 -5.64 18.92 5.38
C GLY A 234 -7.15 18.95 5.62
N ARG A 235 -7.79 20.10 5.38
CA ARG A 235 -9.26 20.27 5.45
C ARG A 235 -10.02 19.34 4.48
N LYS A 236 -9.40 18.93 3.37
CA LYS A 236 -10.01 18.01 2.40
C LYS A 236 -10.35 16.66 3.05
N TYR A 237 -9.62 16.24 4.08
CA TYR A 237 -9.96 15.02 4.80
C TYR A 237 -11.31 15.12 5.53
N LEU A 238 -11.79 16.31 5.93
CA LEU A 238 -13.16 16.46 6.45
C LEU A 238 -14.19 16.19 5.35
N GLU A 239 -13.97 16.76 4.17
CA GLU A 239 -14.81 16.53 2.98
C GLU A 239 -14.80 15.04 2.60
N TYR A 240 -13.65 14.38 2.66
CA TYR A 240 -13.52 12.94 2.41
C TYR A 240 -14.23 12.11 3.47
N ALA A 241 -14.10 12.46 4.75
CA ALA A 241 -14.79 11.75 5.84
C ALA A 241 -16.30 11.79 5.66
N GLU A 242 -16.87 12.95 5.31
CA GLU A 242 -18.30 13.13 5.07
C GLU A 242 -18.78 12.37 3.83
N ALA A 243 -18.04 12.48 2.72
CA ALA A 243 -18.37 11.80 1.48
C ALA A 243 -18.34 10.26 1.65
N ILE A 244 -17.30 9.73 2.29
CA ILE A 244 -17.18 8.29 2.57
C ILE A 244 -18.29 7.85 3.52
N LYS A 245 -18.57 8.62 4.59
CA LYS A 245 -19.63 8.27 5.56
C LYS A 245 -21.00 8.17 4.90
N SER A 246 -21.33 9.15 4.05
CA SER A 246 -22.60 9.22 3.32
C SER A 246 -22.71 8.08 2.30
N ALA A 247 -21.63 7.80 1.57
CA ALA A 247 -21.57 6.68 0.63
C ALA A 247 -21.77 5.32 1.30
N GLY A 248 -21.37 5.18 2.57
CA GLY A 248 -21.57 3.97 3.36
C GLY A 248 -23.03 3.68 3.75
N GLU A 249 -23.96 4.62 3.61
CA GLU A 249 -25.37 4.42 3.99
C GLU A 249 -26.06 3.36 3.13
N SER A 250 -25.67 3.24 1.86
CA SER A 250 -26.19 2.25 0.92
C SER A 250 -25.33 0.99 0.83
N ALA A 251 -24.23 0.89 1.59
CA ALA A 251 -23.28 -0.23 1.52
C ALA A 251 -23.72 -1.48 2.30
N GLY A 252 -24.91 -1.45 2.92
CA GLY A 252 -25.49 -2.57 3.64
C GLY A 252 -24.53 -3.14 4.70
N GLU A 253 -24.25 -4.44 4.61
CA GLU A 253 -23.36 -5.13 5.54
C GLU A 253 -21.91 -4.65 5.49
N LEU A 254 -21.48 -4.03 4.38
CA LEU A 254 -20.11 -3.54 4.17
C LEU A 254 -19.89 -2.10 4.67
N ARG A 255 -20.91 -1.48 5.28
CA ARG A 255 -20.84 -0.12 5.86
C ARG A 255 -19.65 0.09 6.79
N TYR A 256 -19.21 -0.94 7.52
CA TYR A 256 -18.09 -0.86 8.46
C TYR A 256 -16.76 -0.42 7.81
N ILE A 257 -16.56 -0.72 6.53
CA ILE A 257 -15.36 -0.31 5.78
C ILE A 257 -15.37 1.21 5.58
N PHE A 258 -16.52 1.76 5.22
CA PHE A 258 -16.75 3.19 5.07
C PHE A 258 -16.62 3.92 6.41
N ASP A 259 -17.20 3.35 7.47
CA ASP A 259 -17.08 3.92 8.82
C ASP A 259 -15.62 3.97 9.29
N THR A 260 -14.84 2.92 9.00
CA THR A 260 -13.41 2.85 9.33
C THR A 260 -12.59 3.90 8.58
N LEU A 261 -12.77 4.01 7.26
CA LEU A 261 -12.02 5.00 6.46
C LEU A 261 -12.49 6.45 6.69
N SER A 262 -13.77 6.66 7.01
CA SER A 262 -14.26 7.97 7.47
C SER A 262 -13.59 8.37 8.79
N ALA A 263 -13.50 7.45 9.76
CA ALA A 263 -12.82 7.70 11.02
C ALA A 263 -11.32 8.00 10.83
N LEU A 264 -10.65 7.29 9.91
CA LEU A 264 -9.27 7.59 9.53
C LEU A 264 -9.12 9.03 8.99
N CYS A 265 -10.00 9.44 8.07
CA CYS A 265 -10.02 10.80 7.53
C CYS A 265 -10.24 11.84 8.64
N LEU A 266 -11.11 11.59 9.63
CA LEU A 266 -11.29 12.51 10.76
C LEU A 266 -10.03 12.65 11.63
N VAL A 267 -9.21 11.62 11.75
CA VAL A 267 -7.88 11.73 12.40
C VAL A 267 -6.95 12.60 11.55
N LEU A 268 -6.88 12.32 10.25
CA LEU A 268 -5.96 12.98 9.33
C LEU A 268 -6.32 14.46 9.08
N ALA A 269 -7.59 14.84 9.19
CA ALA A 269 -8.05 16.22 9.08
C ALA A 269 -7.34 17.17 10.06
N ASP A 270 -7.15 16.75 11.31
CA ASP A 270 -6.40 17.52 12.30
C ASP A 270 -4.90 17.18 12.28
N LYS A 271 -4.54 15.92 11.96
CA LYS A 271 -3.16 15.43 12.10
C LYS A 271 -2.24 15.78 10.93
N TYR A 272 -2.74 15.85 9.70
CA TYR A 272 -1.94 15.98 8.47
C TYR A 272 -1.00 17.20 8.51
N GLU A 273 -1.48 18.35 8.98
CA GLU A 273 -0.69 19.59 9.06
C GLU A 273 -0.14 19.88 10.46
N LEU A 274 -0.42 19.00 11.44
CA LEU A 274 -0.18 19.29 12.86
C LEU A 274 1.30 19.55 13.15
N GLY A 275 2.20 18.73 12.59
CA GLY A 275 3.65 18.86 12.80
C GLY A 275 4.17 20.19 12.27
N VAL A 276 3.84 20.50 11.02
CA VAL A 276 4.21 21.76 10.35
C VAL A 276 3.72 22.98 11.15
N ARG A 277 2.44 22.99 11.54
CA ARG A 277 1.83 24.11 12.26
C ARG A 277 2.39 24.26 13.68
N THR A 278 2.57 23.15 14.40
CA THR A 278 3.16 23.15 15.74
C THR A 278 4.58 23.71 15.71
N ARG A 279 5.41 23.25 14.74
CA ARG A 279 6.78 23.73 14.58
C ARG A 279 6.83 25.20 14.21
N ALA A 280 6.00 25.64 13.26
CA ALA A 280 5.94 27.04 12.86
C ALA A 280 5.59 27.96 14.04
N ALA A 281 4.56 27.61 14.82
CA ALA A 281 4.16 28.37 16.00
C ALA A 281 5.24 28.39 17.09
N TYR A 282 5.92 27.27 17.32
CA TYR A 282 7.03 27.23 18.28
C TYR A 282 8.21 28.10 17.83
N GLN A 283 8.60 28.03 16.55
CA GLN A 283 9.73 28.79 16.01
C GLN A 283 9.44 30.30 15.91
N SER A 284 8.20 30.71 15.72
CA SER A 284 7.79 32.13 15.74
C SER A 284 7.55 32.67 17.15
N GLY A 285 7.56 31.81 18.18
CA GLY A 285 7.22 32.19 19.55
C GLY A 285 5.73 32.44 19.77
N ASP A 286 4.87 31.95 18.89
CA ASP A 286 3.41 32.09 18.97
C ASP A 286 2.80 31.15 20.01
N ARG A 287 2.82 31.61 21.26
CA ARG A 287 2.30 30.86 22.41
C ARG A 287 0.78 30.71 22.38
N GLU A 288 0.06 31.64 21.74
CA GLU A 288 -1.40 31.57 21.62
C GLU A 288 -1.79 30.42 20.67
N GLU A 289 -1.15 30.32 19.51
CA GLU A 289 -1.37 29.22 18.57
C GLU A 289 -0.97 27.87 19.17
N LEU A 290 0.16 27.79 19.87
CA LEU A 290 0.55 26.56 20.57
C LEU A 290 -0.50 26.13 21.60
N SER A 291 -1.06 27.08 22.37
CA SER A 291 -2.13 26.80 23.33
C SER A 291 -3.40 26.32 22.63
N ARG A 292 -3.77 26.96 21.51
CA ARG A 292 -4.92 26.59 20.69
C ARG A 292 -4.77 25.17 20.11
N LEU A 293 -3.60 24.84 19.56
CA LEU A 293 -3.30 23.50 19.05
C LEU A 293 -3.37 22.45 20.17
N ALA A 294 -2.72 22.70 21.32
CA ALA A 294 -2.64 21.75 22.43
C ALA A 294 -3.99 21.48 23.11
N SER A 295 -4.86 22.50 23.20
CA SER A 295 -6.19 22.38 23.80
C SER A 295 -7.27 21.95 22.80
N GLY A 296 -7.06 22.20 21.50
CA GLY A 296 -7.96 21.88 20.40
C GLY A 296 -7.54 20.62 19.63
N GLU A 297 -6.76 20.81 18.56
CA GLU A 297 -6.38 19.79 17.59
C GLU A 297 -5.78 18.52 18.24
N TYR A 298 -4.82 18.64 19.16
CA TYR A 298 -4.23 17.46 19.81
C TYR A 298 -5.29 16.65 20.59
N CYS A 299 -6.18 17.31 21.34
CA CYS A 299 -7.28 16.65 22.05
C CYS A 299 -8.24 15.92 21.09
N ARG A 300 -8.61 16.57 19.97
CA ARG A 300 -9.50 15.98 18.97
C ARG A 300 -8.86 14.77 18.31
N ILE A 301 -7.57 14.82 17.99
CA ILE A 301 -6.82 13.69 17.43
C ILE A 301 -6.83 12.52 18.40
N GLU A 302 -6.56 12.72 19.70
CA GLU A 302 -6.61 11.63 20.70
C GLU A 302 -7.98 10.94 20.72
N LYS A 303 -9.07 11.71 20.65
CA LYS A 303 -10.44 11.18 20.60
C LYS A 303 -10.69 10.43 19.29
N ASN A 304 -10.51 11.09 18.14
CA ASN A 304 -10.78 10.52 16.82
C ASN A 304 -9.93 9.27 16.57
N LEU A 305 -8.70 9.21 17.10
CA LEU A 305 -7.83 8.05 16.97
C LEU A 305 -8.35 6.86 17.75
N ARG A 306 -8.95 7.05 18.94
CA ARG A 306 -9.63 5.97 19.67
C ARG A 306 -10.84 5.44 18.91
N ASP A 307 -11.62 6.34 18.33
CA ASP A 307 -12.78 5.99 17.51
C ASP A 307 -12.35 5.20 16.26
N PHE A 308 -11.27 5.63 15.59
CA PHE A 308 -10.67 4.90 14.47
C PHE A 308 -10.14 3.53 14.88
N ILE A 309 -9.40 3.43 15.99
CA ILE A 309 -8.89 2.14 16.50
C ILE A 309 -10.05 1.17 16.75
N ALA A 310 -11.13 1.62 17.38
CA ALA A 310 -12.29 0.78 17.66
C ALA A 310 -12.99 0.33 16.36
N ALA A 311 -13.17 1.23 15.38
CA ALA A 311 -13.74 0.89 14.08
C ALA A 311 -12.87 -0.13 13.33
N PHE A 312 -11.56 0.10 13.31
CA PHE A 312 -10.59 -0.78 12.66
C PHE A 312 -10.50 -2.16 13.32
N GLU A 313 -10.56 -2.24 14.66
CA GLU A 313 -10.64 -3.51 15.37
C GLU A 313 -11.91 -4.30 15.01
N GLY A 314 -13.06 -3.60 14.96
CA GLY A 314 -14.31 -4.19 14.50
C GLY A 314 -14.24 -4.72 13.06
N GLN A 315 -13.60 -3.95 12.16
CA GLN A 315 -13.30 -4.39 10.79
C GLN A 315 -12.40 -5.63 10.79
N TRP A 316 -11.29 -5.61 11.53
CA TRP A 316 -10.32 -6.71 11.55
C TRP A 316 -10.97 -8.00 12.01
N LEU A 317 -11.68 -7.99 13.14
CA LEU A 317 -12.30 -9.19 13.71
C LEU A 317 -13.47 -9.73 12.87
N ARG A 318 -14.02 -8.92 11.97
CA ARG A 318 -15.02 -9.34 11.00
C ARG A 318 -14.42 -10.05 9.79
N GLU A 319 -13.24 -9.61 9.34
CA GLU A 319 -12.61 -10.12 8.11
C GLU A 319 -11.54 -11.18 8.36
N ASN A 320 -10.86 -11.12 9.50
CA ASN A 320 -9.64 -11.84 9.79
C ASN A 320 -9.74 -12.63 11.09
N LYS A 321 -8.82 -13.59 11.25
CA LYS A 321 -8.55 -14.18 12.56
C LYS A 321 -7.96 -13.11 13.49
N PRO A 322 -8.07 -13.26 14.82
CA PRO A 322 -7.53 -12.27 15.76
C PRO A 322 -6.02 -12.05 15.67
N PHE A 323 -5.24 -13.06 15.24
CA PHE A 323 -3.79 -12.96 15.11
C PHE A 323 -3.37 -11.91 14.08
N GLY A 324 -2.46 -11.02 14.46
CA GLY A 324 -2.02 -9.86 13.68
C GLY A 324 -2.67 -8.54 14.15
N LEU A 325 -3.80 -8.60 14.86
CA LEU A 325 -4.42 -7.41 15.45
C LEU A 325 -3.55 -6.81 16.56
N GLU A 326 -2.84 -7.63 17.33
CA GLU A 326 -1.92 -7.16 18.37
C GLU A 326 -0.79 -6.29 17.81
N VAL A 327 -0.38 -6.52 16.56
CA VAL A 327 0.56 -5.65 15.84
C VAL A 327 -0.06 -4.29 15.62
N GLN A 328 -1.33 -4.23 15.19
CA GLN A 328 -2.03 -2.98 14.93
C GLN A 328 -2.31 -2.20 16.21
N HIS A 329 -2.63 -2.88 17.31
CA HIS A 329 -2.74 -2.27 18.64
C HIS A 329 -1.43 -1.63 19.08
N GLN A 330 -0.28 -2.30 18.89
CA GLN A 330 1.02 -1.71 19.22
C GLN A 330 1.30 -0.44 18.41
N ARG A 331 1.03 -0.47 17.10
CA ARG A 331 1.29 0.65 16.19
C ARG A 331 0.41 1.85 16.50
N LEU A 332 -0.91 1.65 16.50
CA LEU A 332 -1.89 2.72 16.71
C LEU A 332 -1.87 3.21 18.17
N GLY A 333 -1.62 2.32 19.13
CA GLY A 333 -1.37 2.69 20.52
C GLY A 333 -0.11 3.55 20.69
N GLY A 334 0.95 3.27 19.91
CA GLY A 334 2.13 4.10 19.82
C GLY A 334 1.83 5.52 19.33
N VAL A 335 1.05 5.66 18.25
CA VAL A 335 0.60 6.98 17.74
C VAL A 335 -0.18 7.73 18.82
N LEU A 336 -1.14 7.06 19.47
CA LEU A 336 -1.96 7.66 20.52
C LEU A 336 -1.13 8.18 21.69
N LEU A 337 -0.18 7.38 22.17
CA LEU A 337 0.73 7.78 23.25
C LEU A 337 1.62 8.95 22.82
N ARG A 338 2.11 8.95 21.58
CA ARG A 338 2.95 10.03 21.05
C ARG A 338 2.20 11.35 20.90
N ILE A 339 0.95 11.33 20.45
CA ILE A 339 0.10 12.53 20.40
C ILE A 339 -0.10 13.12 21.80
N ALA A 340 -0.46 12.28 22.78
CA ALA A 340 -0.62 12.72 24.17
C ALA A 340 0.70 13.29 24.76
N ALA A 341 1.83 12.64 24.48
CA ALA A 341 3.13 13.10 24.96
C ALA A 341 3.57 14.43 24.32
N CYS A 342 3.34 14.61 23.01
CA CYS A 342 3.59 15.88 22.33
C CYS A 342 2.74 17.00 22.93
N ARG A 343 1.45 16.75 23.12
CA ARG A 343 0.53 17.68 23.77
C ARG A 343 0.99 18.07 25.16
N GLN A 344 1.38 17.11 26.00
CA GLN A 344 1.88 17.39 27.35
C GLN A 344 3.17 18.23 27.31
N ARG A 345 4.11 17.95 26.40
CA ARG A 345 5.32 18.78 26.22
C ARG A 345 4.99 20.21 25.82
N LEU A 346 3.98 20.44 24.96
CA LEU A 346 3.51 21.79 24.65
C LEU A 346 2.97 22.50 25.90
N LEU A 347 2.15 21.82 26.70
CA LEU A 347 1.59 22.39 27.94
C LEU A 347 2.70 22.74 28.95
N ASP A 348 3.67 21.85 29.14
CA ASP A 348 4.82 22.10 30.01
C ASP A 348 5.62 23.33 29.59
N TYR A 349 5.80 23.54 28.27
CA TYR A 349 6.44 24.74 27.74
C TYR A 349 5.58 26.00 27.90
N LEU A 350 4.27 25.89 27.70
CA LEU A 350 3.31 26.98 27.86
C LEU A 350 3.16 27.45 29.32
N GLU A 351 3.33 26.53 30.26
CA GLU A 351 3.28 26.80 31.71
C GLU A 351 4.66 27.17 32.30
N GLY A 352 5.72 27.14 31.49
CA GLY A 352 7.08 27.48 31.94
C GLY A 352 7.76 26.41 32.79
N ARG A 353 7.28 25.16 32.74
CA ARG A 353 7.96 24.00 33.36
C ARG A 353 9.21 23.56 32.60
N ILE A 354 9.25 23.83 31.30
CA ILE A 354 10.43 23.62 30.45
C ILE A 354 10.68 24.86 29.60
N ASP A 355 11.96 25.17 29.36
CA ASP A 355 12.36 26.39 28.63
C ASP A 355 12.34 26.21 27.11
N LYS A 356 12.47 24.97 26.64
CA LYS A 356 12.59 24.65 25.21
C LYS A 356 12.11 23.24 24.89
N ILE A 357 11.69 23.05 23.64
CA ILE A 357 11.34 21.77 23.04
C ILE A 357 12.35 21.50 21.90
N PRO A 358 13.48 20.81 22.18
CA PRO A 358 14.55 20.60 21.19
C PRO A 358 14.06 20.00 19.86
N GLU A 359 13.10 19.08 19.91
CA GLU A 359 12.52 18.44 18.73
C GLU A 359 11.90 19.46 17.76
N LEU A 360 11.32 20.54 18.28
CA LEU A 360 10.72 21.63 17.49
C LEU A 360 11.73 22.72 17.09
N SER A 361 12.89 22.76 17.74
CA SER A 361 14.00 23.66 17.39
C SER A 361 14.80 23.19 16.16
N GLU A 362 14.78 21.90 15.86
CA GLU A 362 15.51 21.36 14.72
C GLU A 362 14.91 21.78 13.37
N LYS A 363 15.78 21.96 12.38
CA LYS A 363 15.40 22.17 10.98
C LYS A 363 15.07 20.82 10.34
N ILE A 364 13.85 20.69 9.82
CA ILE A 364 13.45 19.52 9.02
C ILE A 364 14.11 19.60 7.65
N LEU A 365 14.72 18.49 7.22
CA LEU A 365 15.26 18.33 5.88
C LEU A 365 14.16 17.80 4.96
N THR A 366 14.20 18.23 3.69
CA THR A 366 13.36 17.65 2.65
C THR A 366 13.68 16.17 2.52
N PHE A 367 12.67 15.32 2.71
CA PHE A 367 12.87 13.87 2.63
C PHE A 367 13.10 13.42 1.18
N ARG A 368 12.30 13.92 0.23
CA ARG A 368 12.43 13.64 -1.22
C ARG A 368 12.05 14.84 -2.08
N LYS A 369 10.83 15.32 -1.92
CA LYS A 369 10.29 16.47 -2.66
C LYS A 369 9.29 17.20 -1.78
N ASP A 370 9.27 18.52 -1.89
CA ASP A 370 8.41 19.38 -1.07
C ASP A 370 6.99 19.45 -1.65
N GLY A 371 5.98 19.40 -0.78
CA GLY A 371 4.58 19.64 -1.13
C GLY A 371 3.92 18.57 -2.01
N GLU A 372 4.53 17.39 -2.10
CA GLU A 372 4.04 16.24 -2.86
C GLU A 372 3.99 14.98 -2.01
N SER A 373 2.85 14.29 -2.08
CA SER A 373 2.68 12.97 -1.52
C SER A 373 3.55 11.94 -2.25
N ILE A 374 3.99 10.92 -1.52
CA ILE A 374 4.90 9.89 -2.01
C ILE A 374 4.37 8.48 -1.71
N TYR A 375 4.96 7.46 -2.32
CA TYR A 375 4.86 6.11 -1.81
C TYR A 375 5.85 5.89 -0.65
N TYR A 376 5.32 5.66 0.54
CA TYR A 376 6.10 5.35 1.73
C TYR A 376 5.37 4.37 2.65
N ASN A 377 5.53 3.07 2.37
CA ASN A 377 4.70 2.01 2.95
C ASN A 377 5.42 1.18 4.03
N ASP A 378 6.01 1.84 5.03
CA ASP A 378 6.66 1.18 6.16
C ASP A 378 6.32 1.88 7.47
N HIS A 379 5.55 1.22 8.35
CA HIS A 379 5.19 1.73 9.66
C HIS A 379 6.41 2.16 10.48
N ALA A 380 7.40 1.26 10.63
CA ALA A 380 8.50 1.48 11.56
C ALA A 380 9.35 2.67 11.12
N ARG A 381 9.55 2.81 9.81
CA ARG A 381 10.28 3.94 9.24
C ARG A 381 9.44 5.22 9.19
N SER A 382 8.10 5.13 9.08
CA SER A 382 7.21 6.30 9.13
C SER A 382 7.10 6.89 10.53
N ALA A 383 7.11 6.04 11.56
CA ALA A 383 6.92 6.46 12.94
C ALA A 383 8.13 7.24 13.48
N THR A 384 9.35 6.87 13.08
CA THR A 384 10.56 7.51 13.56
C THR A 384 11.78 7.24 12.65
N PRO A 385 12.69 8.21 12.50
CA PRO A 385 14.00 8.00 11.89
C PRO A 385 14.97 7.29 12.86
N CYS A 386 14.63 7.16 14.14
CA CYS A 386 15.43 6.45 15.11
C CYS A 386 15.39 4.94 14.86
N HIS A 387 16.42 4.24 15.32
CA HIS A 387 16.48 2.79 15.21
C HIS A 387 15.42 2.14 16.10
N THR A 388 14.51 1.37 15.50
CA THR A 388 13.38 0.73 16.18
C THR A 388 13.51 -0.78 16.32
N HIS A 389 14.65 -1.36 15.93
CA HIS A 389 15.01 -2.76 16.19
C HIS A 389 16.51 -2.93 16.27
N PRO A 390 17.09 -3.71 17.20
CA PRO A 390 18.40 -4.29 16.98
C PRO A 390 18.31 -5.31 15.84
N ALA A 391 19.34 -5.31 14.99
CA ALA A 391 19.50 -6.13 13.80
C ALA A 391 19.18 -7.63 13.97
#